data_AF-A0A2E8G9U5-F1
#
_entry.id   AF-A0A2E8G9U5-F1
#
_cell.length_a   1.000
_cell.length_b   1.000
_cell.length_c   1.000
_cell.angle_alpha   90.00
_cell.angle_beta   90.00
_cell.angle_gamma   90.00
#
_symmetry.space_group_name_H-M   'P 1'
#
loop_
_entity.id
_entity.type
_entity.pdbx_description
1 polymer ?
#
loop_
_entity_poly.entity_id
_entity_poly.type
_entity_poly.pdbx_seq_one_letter_code
_entity_poly.pdbx_strand_id
1 'polypeptide(L)'
;MKPYRVLPGPEEFLPPSAASMGIRLPDPDQGHIEGRIVPEEEAMERAARVFLSANVPTIFPGPLVLWSWNEKAAKKATAIQYLYDAIRESVSKRAKPMLIPMADYRPKYPKINPEVEINPNHPNLTIWHNKIDACMFVGVHCHQANLALKIIRGGTDCFTIAMCAQAGHEDANLTFRDATPEKIMNFAGWIKKLKGTV
;
A
#
# COMPACT_ATOMS: atom_id res chain seq x y z
N MET A 1 29.15 -3.61 6.73
CA MET A 1 27.76 -4.08 6.89
C MET A 1 27.01 -3.81 5.59
N LYS A 2 26.12 -4.72 5.16
CA LYS A 2 25.20 -4.43 4.05
C LYS A 2 24.18 -3.38 4.51
N PRO A 3 23.78 -2.43 3.65
CA PRO A 3 22.74 -1.47 3.99
C PRO A 3 21.41 -2.20 4.25
N TYR A 4 20.65 -1.70 5.22
CA TYR A 4 19.34 -2.25 5.57
C TYR A 4 18.37 -2.13 4.40
N ARG A 5 17.47 -3.12 4.24
CA ARG A 5 16.42 -3.12 3.21
C ARG A 5 15.09 -3.46 3.86
N VAL A 6 14.05 -2.77 3.42
CA VAL A 6 12.67 -3.02 3.86
C VAL A 6 12.07 -4.10 2.95
N LEU A 7 12.38 -5.36 3.23
CA LEU A 7 11.86 -6.51 2.49
C LEU A 7 10.51 -6.97 3.03
N PRO A 8 9.69 -7.71 2.25
CA PRO A 8 8.55 -8.41 2.79
C PRO A 8 8.98 -9.32 3.94
N GLY A 9 8.16 -9.38 4.98
CA GLY A 9 8.48 -10.08 6.21
C GLY A 9 8.14 -11.58 6.15
N PRO A 10 7.90 -12.21 7.32
CA PRO A 10 8.06 -11.61 8.65
C PRO A 10 9.55 -11.35 8.96
N GLU A 11 9.85 -10.15 9.44
CA GLU A 11 11.22 -9.80 9.86
C GLU A 11 11.49 -10.32 11.26
N GLU A 12 10.82 -9.76 12.28
CA GLU A 12 10.82 -10.21 13.68
C GLU A 12 9.56 -9.66 14.39
N PHE A 13 9.29 -10.09 15.63
CA PHE A 13 8.12 -9.64 16.39
C PHE A 13 8.05 -8.11 16.59
N LEU A 14 9.22 -7.45 16.70
CA LEU A 14 9.35 -5.99 16.83
C LEU A 14 10.46 -5.49 15.91
N PRO A 15 10.20 -5.33 14.59
CA PRO A 15 11.23 -4.88 13.68
C PRO A 15 11.69 -3.45 14.07
N PRO A 16 12.96 -3.09 13.85
CA PRO A 16 13.41 -1.72 14.04
C PRO A 16 12.59 -0.78 13.14
N SER A 17 12.46 0.50 13.52
CA SER A 17 11.88 1.46 12.57
C SER A 17 12.82 1.59 11.37
N ALA A 18 12.29 1.59 10.15
CA ALA A 18 13.13 1.70 8.95
C ALA A 18 13.98 2.98 8.97
N ALA A 19 13.43 4.08 9.49
CA ALA A 19 14.15 5.34 9.69
C ALA A 19 15.40 5.17 10.59
N SER A 20 15.30 4.42 11.70
CA SER A 20 16.45 4.17 12.59
C SER A 20 17.55 3.32 11.93
N MET A 21 17.18 2.55 10.91
CA MET A 21 18.10 1.75 10.10
C MET A 21 18.67 2.53 8.89
N GLY A 22 18.38 3.83 8.79
CA GLY A 22 18.92 4.71 7.77
C GLY A 22 18.08 4.84 6.50
N ILE A 23 16.85 4.27 6.48
CA ILE A 23 15.94 4.47 5.36
C ILE A 23 15.40 5.90 5.38
N ARG A 24 15.47 6.56 4.23
CA ARG A 24 15.00 7.94 4.04
C ARG A 24 13.75 7.95 3.18
N LEU A 25 12.95 8.99 3.38
CA LEU A 25 11.83 9.30 2.51
C LEU A 25 12.35 9.85 1.16
N PRO A 26 11.63 9.62 0.05
CA PRO A 26 12.01 10.15 -1.26
C PRO A 26 12.00 11.69 -1.29
N ASP A 27 12.55 12.31 -2.33
CA ASP A 27 12.30 13.72 -2.71
C ASP A 27 11.20 13.80 -3.80
N PRO A 28 10.66 15.00 -4.17
CA PRO A 28 9.73 15.10 -5.30
C PRO A 28 10.29 14.40 -6.55
N ASP A 29 9.40 13.81 -7.35
CA ASP A 29 9.74 12.97 -8.53
C ASP A 29 10.47 11.65 -8.23
N GLN A 30 10.57 11.28 -6.94
CA GLN A 30 11.14 10.02 -6.50
C GLN A 30 10.14 9.15 -5.73
N GLY A 31 10.40 7.85 -5.75
CA GLY A 31 9.86 6.88 -4.81
C GLY A 31 11.00 6.20 -4.05
N HIS A 32 10.65 5.22 -3.22
CA HIS A 32 11.64 4.24 -2.76
C HIS A 32 11.15 2.82 -3.05
N ILE A 33 12.10 1.92 -3.29
CA ILE A 33 11.87 0.47 -3.38
C ILE A 33 12.79 -0.19 -2.36
N GLU A 34 12.18 -0.80 -1.35
CA GLU A 34 12.83 -1.57 -0.29
C GLU A 34 13.93 -0.77 0.43
N GLY A 35 13.71 0.54 0.56
CA GLY A 35 14.65 1.47 1.16
C GLY A 35 15.59 2.21 0.21
N ARG A 36 15.65 1.82 -1.08
CA ARG A 36 16.45 2.50 -2.11
C ARG A 36 15.64 3.59 -2.80
N ILE A 37 16.13 4.83 -2.79
CA ILE A 37 15.56 5.93 -3.56
C ILE A 37 15.72 5.66 -5.06
N VAL A 38 14.63 5.82 -5.81
CA VAL A 38 14.55 5.60 -7.26
C VAL A 38 13.68 6.66 -7.91
N PRO A 39 13.79 6.88 -9.23
CA PRO A 39 12.82 7.68 -9.96
C PRO A 39 11.39 7.17 -9.75
N GLU A 40 10.41 8.08 -9.69
CA GLU A 40 9.01 7.71 -9.45
C GLU A 40 8.47 6.72 -10.49
N GLU A 41 8.87 6.85 -11.77
CA GLU A 41 8.47 5.92 -12.83
C GLU A 41 8.94 4.49 -12.58
N GLU A 42 10.17 4.31 -12.07
CA GLU A 42 10.71 2.99 -11.71
C GLU A 42 9.91 2.39 -10.54
N ALA A 43 9.55 3.21 -9.55
CA ALA A 43 8.69 2.79 -8.45
C ALA A 43 7.28 2.40 -8.95
N MET A 44 6.70 3.16 -9.89
CA MET A 44 5.40 2.85 -10.47
C MET A 44 5.42 1.55 -11.27
N GLU A 45 6.44 1.35 -12.10
CA GLU A 45 6.60 0.10 -12.85
C GLU A 45 6.72 -1.09 -11.89
N ARG A 46 7.58 -0.99 -10.86
CA ARG A 46 7.76 -2.05 -9.87
C ARG A 46 6.47 -2.36 -9.13
N ALA A 47 5.77 -1.35 -8.64
CA ALA A 47 4.49 -1.52 -7.94
C ALA A 47 3.45 -2.18 -8.85
N ALA A 48 3.39 -1.81 -10.13
CA ALA A 48 2.47 -2.39 -11.08
C ALA A 48 2.77 -3.87 -11.33
N ARG A 49 4.04 -4.24 -11.49
CA ARG A 49 4.46 -5.65 -11.61
C ARG A 49 4.11 -6.47 -10.37
N VAL A 50 4.31 -5.92 -9.18
CA VAL A 50 3.91 -6.57 -7.92
C VAL A 50 2.41 -6.85 -7.91
N PHE A 51 1.58 -5.84 -8.19
CA PHE A 51 0.13 -5.99 -8.21
C PHE A 51 -0.36 -7.00 -9.25
N LEU A 52 0.23 -7.01 -10.45
CA LEU A 52 -0.15 -7.93 -11.52
C LEU A 52 0.27 -9.38 -11.25
N SER A 53 1.35 -9.59 -10.49
CA SER A 53 1.86 -10.93 -10.13
C SER A 53 1.24 -11.51 -8.85
N ALA A 54 0.57 -10.68 -8.06
CA ALA A 54 -0.03 -11.06 -6.78
C ALA A 54 -1.27 -11.95 -6.96
N ASN A 55 -1.46 -12.89 -6.03
CA ASN A 55 -2.65 -13.72 -5.95
C ASN A 55 -3.82 -12.97 -5.32
N VAL A 56 -3.58 -12.14 -4.30
CA VAL A 56 -4.61 -11.37 -3.61
C VAL A 56 -4.20 -9.90 -3.52
N PRO A 57 -4.09 -9.21 -4.67
CA PRO A 57 -3.74 -7.79 -4.70
C PRO A 57 -4.83 -6.94 -4.04
N THR A 58 -4.48 -6.20 -3.00
CA THR A 58 -5.46 -5.49 -2.17
C THR A 58 -5.19 -3.99 -2.06
N ILE A 59 -6.20 -3.15 -2.22
CA ILE A 59 -6.12 -1.72 -1.90
C ILE A 59 -6.84 -1.46 -0.58
N PHE A 60 -6.18 -0.71 0.31
CA PHE A 60 -6.71 -0.23 1.58
C PHE A 60 -6.95 1.29 1.54
N PRO A 61 -8.13 1.77 1.08
CA PRO A 61 -8.49 3.17 1.17
C PRO A 61 -8.74 3.58 2.63
N GLY A 62 -8.13 4.68 3.05
CA GLY A 62 -8.27 5.21 4.41
C GLY A 62 -9.32 6.32 4.58
N PRO A 63 -9.50 6.82 5.82
CA PRO A 63 -10.52 7.80 6.15
C PRO A 63 -10.38 9.14 5.41
N LEU A 64 -9.20 9.48 4.89
CA LEU A 64 -8.99 10.71 4.13
C LEU A 64 -9.68 10.72 2.76
N VAL A 65 -10.12 9.56 2.28
CA VAL A 65 -10.78 9.39 0.97
C VAL A 65 -12.15 8.72 1.06
N LEU A 66 -12.43 7.95 2.12
CA LEU A 66 -13.70 7.21 2.26
C LEU A 66 -14.90 8.12 2.51
N TRP A 67 -14.70 9.19 3.28
CA TRP A 67 -15.76 10.13 3.62
C TRP A 67 -15.72 11.24 2.58
N SER A 68 -16.76 11.41 1.75
CA SER A 68 -16.84 12.48 0.74
C SER A 68 -17.04 13.87 1.37
N TRP A 69 -16.20 14.23 2.33
CA TRP A 69 -16.28 15.45 3.14
C TRP A 69 -15.87 16.70 2.36
N ASN A 70 -15.22 16.53 1.20
CA ASN A 70 -14.95 17.60 0.24
C ASN A 70 -14.75 17.05 -1.19
N GLU A 71 -14.68 17.94 -2.18
CA GLU A 71 -14.47 17.57 -3.58
C GLU A 71 -13.14 16.86 -3.84
N LYS A 72 -12.07 17.20 -3.11
CA LYS A 72 -10.75 16.56 -3.27
C LYS A 72 -10.81 15.09 -2.86
N ALA A 73 -11.52 14.78 -1.76
CA ALA A 73 -11.75 13.43 -1.27
C ALA A 73 -12.58 12.63 -2.28
N ALA A 74 -13.65 13.23 -2.81
CA ALA A 74 -14.47 12.59 -3.85
C ALA A 74 -13.66 12.26 -5.11
N LYS A 75 -12.86 13.20 -5.63
CA LYS A 75 -11.98 12.98 -6.79
C LYS A 75 -10.96 11.87 -6.53
N LYS A 76 -10.35 11.83 -5.34
CA LYS A 76 -9.43 10.76 -4.97
C LYS A 76 -10.13 9.40 -4.87
N ALA A 77 -11.32 9.34 -4.29
CA ALA A 77 -12.12 8.11 -4.21
C ALA A 77 -12.43 7.56 -5.61
N THR A 78 -12.84 8.42 -6.54
CA THR A 78 -13.05 8.04 -7.96
C THR A 78 -11.77 7.50 -8.59
N ALA A 79 -10.63 8.14 -8.37
CA ALA A 79 -9.35 7.67 -8.91
C ALA A 79 -8.93 6.32 -8.32
N ILE A 80 -9.16 6.09 -7.02
CA ILE A 80 -8.88 4.81 -6.35
C ILE A 80 -9.79 3.71 -6.91
N GLN A 81 -11.07 3.99 -7.11
CA GLN A 81 -12.00 3.04 -7.72
C GLN A 81 -11.53 2.67 -9.13
N TYR A 82 -11.14 3.66 -9.94
CA TYR A 82 -10.60 3.43 -11.28
C TYR A 82 -9.33 2.57 -11.26
N LEU A 83 -8.41 2.83 -10.32
CA LEU A 83 -7.21 2.02 -10.13
C LEU A 83 -7.56 0.58 -9.74
N TYR A 84 -8.50 0.39 -8.82
CA TYR A 84 -8.96 -0.94 -8.43
C TYR A 84 -9.53 -1.71 -9.62
N ASP A 85 -10.38 -1.06 -10.42
CA ASP A 85 -10.93 -1.66 -11.63
C ASP A 85 -9.84 -2.03 -12.63
N ALA A 86 -8.84 -1.16 -12.83
CA ALA A 86 -7.68 -1.44 -13.68
C ALA A 86 -6.89 -2.67 -13.21
N ILE A 87 -6.67 -2.82 -11.89
CA ILE A 87 -6.01 -4.01 -11.32
C ILE A 87 -6.87 -5.24 -11.57
N ARG A 88 -8.16 -5.19 -11.20
CA ARG A 88 -9.10 -6.31 -11.32
C ARG A 88 -9.21 -6.83 -12.76
N GLU A 89 -9.18 -5.94 -13.74
CA GLU A 89 -9.24 -6.30 -15.17
C GLU A 89 -7.90 -6.79 -15.75
N SER A 90 -6.77 -6.55 -15.06
CA SER A 90 -5.43 -6.82 -15.57
C SER A 90 -4.74 -8.02 -14.93
N VAL A 91 -5.13 -8.39 -13.71
CA VAL A 91 -4.60 -9.57 -13.00
C VAL A 91 -5.10 -10.88 -13.62
N SER A 92 -4.42 -11.98 -13.30
CA SER A 92 -4.85 -13.33 -13.70
C SER A 92 -6.27 -13.65 -13.21
N LYS A 93 -7.02 -14.45 -13.97
CA LYS A 93 -8.37 -14.91 -13.58
C LYS A 93 -8.40 -15.70 -12.27
N ARG A 94 -7.25 -16.21 -11.82
CA ARG A 94 -7.11 -16.93 -10.53
C ARG A 94 -6.86 -15.98 -9.35
N ALA A 95 -6.44 -14.74 -9.62
CA ALA A 95 -6.21 -13.75 -8.59
C ALA A 95 -7.56 -13.29 -8.00
N LYS A 96 -7.53 -12.92 -6.72
CA LYS A 96 -8.66 -12.40 -5.95
C LYS A 96 -8.36 -10.95 -5.55
N PRO A 97 -8.44 -9.98 -6.49
CA PRO A 97 -8.25 -8.58 -6.17
C PRO A 97 -9.28 -8.12 -5.14
N MET A 98 -8.86 -7.29 -4.18
CA MET A 98 -9.74 -6.78 -3.11
C MET A 98 -9.62 -5.28 -2.93
N LEU A 99 -10.72 -4.67 -2.46
CA LEU A 99 -10.78 -3.28 -2.02
C LEU A 99 -11.38 -3.27 -0.61
N ILE A 100 -10.54 -3.18 0.42
CA ILE A 100 -10.94 -3.32 1.83
C ILE A 100 -10.71 -1.98 2.54
N PRO A 101 -11.73 -1.29 3.07
CA PRO A 101 -11.54 0.00 3.70
C PRO A 101 -10.80 -0.09 5.05
N MET A 102 -9.98 0.93 5.32
CA MET A 102 -9.52 1.29 6.66
C MET A 102 -10.41 2.44 7.17
N ALA A 103 -11.65 2.14 7.56
CA ALA A 103 -12.67 3.15 7.85
C ALA A 103 -12.40 3.99 9.11
N ASP A 104 -11.74 3.41 10.11
CA ASP A 104 -11.53 4.00 11.43
C ASP A 104 -10.25 3.44 12.07
N TYR A 105 -9.66 4.22 12.99
CA TYR A 105 -8.40 3.90 13.65
C TYR A 105 -8.54 3.46 15.09
N ARG A 106 -9.74 3.60 15.69
CA ARG A 106 -9.98 3.14 17.05
C ARG A 106 -9.63 1.65 17.17
N PRO A 107 -8.98 1.21 18.26
CA PRO A 107 -8.73 -0.20 18.49
C PRO A 107 -10.04 -0.98 18.51
N LYS A 108 -10.14 -2.00 17.65
CA LYS A 108 -11.34 -2.85 17.53
C LYS A 108 -11.14 -4.26 18.06
N TYR A 109 -9.94 -4.64 18.50
CA TYR A 109 -9.66 -5.98 18.98
C TYR A 109 -10.53 -6.36 20.20
N PRO A 110 -11.10 -7.58 20.26
CA PRO A 110 -11.04 -8.69 19.29
C PRO A 110 -12.14 -8.67 18.21
N LYS A 111 -12.91 -7.59 18.09
CA LYS A 111 -14.15 -7.47 17.31
C LYS A 111 -13.97 -7.06 15.84
N ILE A 112 -12.75 -7.06 15.31
CA ILE A 112 -12.53 -6.73 13.89
C ILE A 112 -13.13 -7.82 13.01
N ASN A 113 -13.83 -7.43 11.94
CA ASN A 113 -14.22 -8.36 10.88
C ASN A 113 -13.20 -8.27 9.73
N PRO A 114 -12.26 -9.22 9.62
CA PRO A 114 -11.18 -9.16 8.64
C PRO A 114 -11.65 -9.31 7.19
N GLU A 115 -12.90 -9.70 6.92
CA GLU A 115 -13.43 -9.80 5.55
C GLU A 115 -13.83 -8.44 4.98
N VAL A 116 -14.14 -7.46 5.84
CA VAL A 116 -14.77 -6.20 5.42
C VAL A 116 -13.97 -4.97 5.79
N GLU A 117 -13.01 -5.08 6.72
CA GLU A 117 -12.20 -3.95 7.14
C GLU A 117 -10.77 -4.35 7.55
N ILE A 118 -9.88 -3.37 7.48
CA ILE A 118 -8.55 -3.42 8.09
C ILE A 118 -8.43 -2.37 9.19
N ASN A 119 -7.76 -2.70 10.28
CA ASN A 119 -7.49 -1.79 11.39
C ASN A 119 -5.97 -1.62 11.56
N PRO A 120 -5.46 -0.39 11.74
CA PRO A 120 -4.02 -0.16 11.82
C PRO A 120 -3.36 -0.79 13.05
N ASN A 121 -4.12 -1.12 14.11
CA ASN A 121 -3.58 -1.73 15.32
C ASN A 121 -3.40 -3.26 15.20
N HIS A 122 -4.12 -3.92 14.29
CA HIS A 122 -4.00 -5.35 14.01
C HIS A 122 -4.22 -5.66 12.52
N PRO A 123 -3.46 -5.03 11.61
CA PRO A 123 -3.65 -5.18 10.17
C PRO A 123 -3.35 -6.61 9.70
N ASN A 124 -2.46 -7.29 10.41
CA ASN A 124 -2.06 -8.68 10.20
C ASN A 124 -3.27 -9.64 10.21
N LEU A 125 -4.31 -9.38 11.01
CA LEU A 125 -5.50 -10.23 11.05
C LEU A 125 -6.23 -10.24 9.69
N THR A 126 -6.40 -9.06 9.08
CA THR A 126 -6.99 -8.93 7.73
C THR A 126 -6.09 -9.56 6.67
N ILE A 127 -4.77 -9.34 6.77
CA ILE A 127 -3.79 -9.93 5.83
C ILE A 127 -3.82 -11.45 5.87
N TRP A 128 -3.72 -12.06 7.06
CA TRP A 128 -3.71 -13.51 7.23
C TRP A 128 -5.02 -14.17 6.82
N HIS A 129 -6.16 -13.60 7.22
CA HIS A 129 -7.48 -14.14 6.89
C HIS A 129 -7.69 -14.24 5.37
N ASN A 130 -7.32 -13.18 4.65
CA ASN A 130 -7.54 -13.06 3.22
C ASN A 130 -6.38 -13.61 2.37
N LYS A 131 -5.25 -13.98 3.00
CA LYS A 131 -4.01 -14.40 2.33
C LYS A 131 -3.48 -13.34 1.37
N ILE A 132 -3.48 -12.09 1.83
CA ILE A 132 -3.04 -10.93 1.05
C ILE A 132 -1.52 -10.97 0.90
N ASP A 133 -1.04 -11.10 -0.34
CA ASP A 133 0.39 -11.18 -0.68
C ASP A 133 0.94 -9.85 -1.24
N ALA A 134 0.07 -8.94 -1.68
CA ALA A 134 0.44 -7.56 -1.98
C ALA A 134 -0.69 -6.59 -1.59
N CYS A 135 -0.34 -5.48 -0.93
CA CYS A 135 -1.30 -4.44 -0.59
C CYS A 135 -0.82 -3.02 -0.82
N MET A 136 -1.76 -2.09 -0.97
CA MET A 136 -1.48 -0.66 -1.03
C MET A 136 -2.34 0.15 -0.07
N PHE A 137 -1.71 0.99 0.75
CA PHE A 137 -2.38 2.00 1.57
C PHE A 137 -2.49 3.31 0.80
N VAL A 138 -3.70 3.89 0.76
CA VAL A 138 -3.97 5.17 0.11
C VAL A 138 -4.99 5.97 0.90
N GLY A 139 -4.72 7.26 1.16
CA GLY A 139 -5.62 8.10 1.97
C GLY A 139 -5.64 7.74 3.46
N VAL A 140 -4.52 7.26 4.00
CA VAL A 140 -4.32 6.94 5.42
C VAL A 140 -3.42 8.01 6.06
N HIS A 141 -3.70 8.41 7.30
CA HIS A 141 -2.84 9.32 8.05
C HIS A 141 -1.48 8.69 8.32
N CYS A 142 -0.41 9.47 8.21
CA CYS A 142 0.92 8.88 8.10
C CYS A 142 1.34 8.03 9.30
N HIS A 143 1.01 8.47 10.50
CA HIS A 143 1.31 7.72 11.73
C HIS A 143 0.55 6.38 11.81
N GLN A 144 -0.68 6.32 11.30
CA GLN A 144 -1.46 5.07 11.26
C GLN A 144 -0.97 4.12 10.17
N ALA A 145 -0.55 4.67 9.02
CA ALA A 145 0.09 3.88 7.97
C ALA A 145 1.40 3.27 8.48
N ASN A 146 2.30 4.04 9.08
CA ASN A 146 3.57 3.51 9.61
C ASN A 146 3.35 2.46 10.71
N LEU A 147 2.38 2.66 11.61
CA LEU A 147 1.99 1.64 12.59
C LEU A 147 1.58 0.34 11.89
N ALA A 148 0.68 0.43 10.92
CA ALA A 148 0.17 -0.74 10.21
C ALA A 148 1.29 -1.46 9.42
N LEU A 149 2.08 -0.70 8.66
CA LEU A 149 3.21 -1.20 7.86
C LEU A 149 4.23 -1.93 8.75
N LYS A 150 4.54 -1.38 9.93
CA LYS A 150 5.47 -2.01 10.87
C LYS A 150 4.95 -3.35 11.39
N ILE A 151 3.66 -3.45 11.72
CA ILE A 151 3.04 -4.70 12.18
C ILE A 151 3.00 -5.73 11.04
N ILE A 152 2.67 -5.30 9.82
CA ILE A 152 2.67 -6.16 8.64
C ILE A 152 4.06 -6.73 8.40
N ARG A 153 5.10 -5.88 8.35
CA ARG A 153 6.49 -6.33 8.17
C ARG A 153 6.96 -7.28 9.27
N GLY A 154 6.52 -7.08 10.51
CA GLY A 154 6.89 -7.98 11.62
C GLY A 154 6.18 -9.33 11.56
N GLY A 155 4.95 -9.38 11.05
CA GLY A 155 4.06 -10.56 11.20
C GLY A 155 3.66 -11.26 9.90
N THR A 156 3.93 -10.70 8.73
CA THR A 156 3.45 -11.25 7.45
C THR A 156 4.49 -11.08 6.34
N ASP A 157 4.30 -11.83 5.25
CA ASP A 157 5.07 -11.80 4.01
C ASP A 157 4.45 -10.91 2.92
N CYS A 158 3.42 -10.12 3.27
CA CYS A 158 2.74 -9.24 2.33
C CYS A 158 3.68 -8.13 1.83
N PHE A 159 3.79 -7.97 0.52
CA PHE A 159 4.47 -6.82 -0.06
C PHE A 159 3.61 -5.56 0.12
N THR A 160 4.14 -4.56 0.80
CA THR A 160 3.42 -3.33 1.15
C THR A 160 3.82 -2.16 0.25
N ILE A 161 2.80 -1.50 -0.29
CA ILE A 161 2.92 -0.27 -1.05
C ILE A 161 2.21 0.83 -0.25
N ALA A 162 2.79 2.03 -0.19
CA ALA A 162 2.15 3.16 0.47
C ALA A 162 2.14 4.39 -0.44
N MET A 163 0.95 4.82 -0.83
CA MET A 163 0.74 6.01 -1.67
C MET A 163 0.32 7.17 -0.76
N CYS A 164 1.34 7.89 -0.27
CA CYS A 164 1.20 8.94 0.75
C CYS A 164 0.73 10.26 0.13
N ALA A 165 -0.07 11.03 0.88
CA ALA A 165 -0.50 12.36 0.44
C ALA A 165 0.62 13.41 0.43
N GLN A 166 1.75 13.16 1.10
CA GLN A 166 2.82 14.15 1.29
C GLN A 166 4.23 13.56 1.16
N ALA A 167 4.75 12.84 2.15
CA ALA A 167 6.18 12.57 2.21
C ALA A 167 6.61 11.15 1.76
N GLY A 168 5.69 10.18 1.81
CA GLY A 168 6.00 8.75 1.68
C GLY A 168 6.03 8.04 3.03
N HIS A 169 6.36 6.74 3.01
CA HIS A 169 6.43 5.86 4.18
C HIS A 169 7.69 5.00 4.14
N GLU A 170 8.58 5.20 5.11
CA GLU A 170 9.85 4.49 5.23
C GLU A 170 9.69 3.00 5.55
N ASP A 171 8.61 2.63 6.24
CA ASP A 171 8.35 1.24 6.65
C ASP A 171 7.63 0.42 5.56
N ALA A 172 7.28 1.03 4.41
CA ALA A 172 6.72 0.31 3.27
C ALA A 172 7.82 -0.38 2.46
N ASN A 173 7.48 -1.49 1.78
CA ASN A 173 8.38 -2.07 0.79
C ASN A 173 8.51 -1.17 -0.45
N LEU A 174 7.50 -0.35 -0.72
CA LEU A 174 7.53 0.64 -1.79
C LEU A 174 6.64 1.83 -1.42
N THR A 175 7.09 3.05 -1.70
CA THR A 175 6.33 4.26 -1.39
C THR A 175 6.33 5.27 -2.52
N PHE A 176 5.18 5.93 -2.65
CA PHE A 176 4.97 7.12 -3.45
C PHE A 176 4.64 8.29 -2.53
N ARG A 177 5.01 9.48 -2.97
CA ARG A 177 4.57 10.73 -2.37
C ARG A 177 3.55 11.45 -3.23
N ASP A 178 2.97 12.50 -2.66
CA ASP A 178 2.04 13.41 -3.34
C ASP A 178 0.93 12.66 -4.10
N ALA A 179 0.15 11.84 -3.38
CA ALA A 179 -0.97 11.07 -3.90
C ALA A 179 -2.13 11.95 -4.38
N THR A 180 -1.97 12.58 -5.54
CA THR A 180 -3.02 13.32 -6.25
C THR A 180 -3.90 12.36 -7.05
N PRO A 181 -5.15 12.74 -7.39
CA PRO A 181 -5.99 11.97 -8.31
C PRO A 181 -5.27 11.63 -9.62
N GLU A 182 -4.54 12.59 -10.19
CA GLU A 182 -3.81 12.43 -11.45
C GLU A 182 -2.71 11.37 -11.33
N LYS A 183 -1.99 11.35 -10.19
CA LYS A 183 -0.95 10.34 -9.92
C LYS A 183 -1.54 8.94 -9.76
N ILE A 184 -2.68 8.83 -9.10
CA ILE A 184 -3.41 7.55 -8.97
C ILE A 184 -3.85 7.05 -10.36
N MET A 185 -4.37 7.94 -11.20
CA MET A 185 -4.75 7.62 -12.58
C MET A 185 -3.55 7.22 -13.43
N ASN A 186 -2.41 7.89 -13.28
CA ASN A 186 -1.16 7.53 -13.96
C ASN A 186 -0.71 6.12 -13.56
N PHE A 187 -0.77 5.78 -12.27
CA PHE A 187 -0.46 4.44 -11.80
C PHE A 187 -1.40 3.38 -12.38
N ALA A 188 -2.69 3.67 -12.52
CA ALA A 188 -3.63 2.80 -13.22
C ALA A 188 -3.24 2.62 -14.72
N GLY A 189 -2.67 3.64 -15.35
CA GLY A 189 -2.07 3.56 -16.68
C GLY A 189 -0.91 2.57 -16.75
N TRP A 190 -0.02 2.55 -15.74
CA TRP A 190 1.06 1.57 -15.64
C TRP A 190 0.56 0.13 -15.51
N ILE A 191 -0.47 -0.10 -14.69
CA ILE A 191 -1.14 -1.41 -14.56
C ILE A 191 -1.64 -1.89 -15.93
N LYS A 192 -2.35 -1.03 -16.66
CA LYS A 192 -2.90 -1.37 -17.98
C LYS A 192 -1.80 -1.60 -19.03
N LYS A 193 -0.74 -0.79 -19.00
CA LYS A 193 0.41 -0.91 -19.92
C LYS A 193 1.16 -2.23 -19.76
N LEU A 194 1.28 -2.72 -18.53
CA LEU A 194 2.04 -3.94 -18.21
C LEU A 194 1.18 -5.21 -18.19
N LYS A 195 -0.12 -5.11 -18.47
CA LYS A 195 -1.03 -6.25 -18.54
C LYS A 195 -0.48 -7.32 -19.49
N GLY A 196 -0.36 -8.56 -19.00
CA GLY A 196 0.14 -9.70 -19.77
C GLY A 196 1.66 -9.77 -19.94
N THR A 197 2.43 -8.92 -19.25
CA THR A 197 3.91 -8.94 -19.28
C THR A 197 4.54 -9.66 -18.08
N VAL A 198 3.72 -10.13 -17.14
CA VAL A 198 4.09 -10.85 -15.92
C VAL A 198 3.23 -12.10 -15.77
#